data_AF-A0A3A5LX38-F1
#
_entry.id   AF-A0A3A5LX38-F1
#
_cell.length_a   1.000
_cell.length_b   1.000
_cell.length_c   1.000
_cell.angle_alpha   90.00
_cell.angle_beta   90.00
_cell.angle_gamma   90.00
#
_symmetry.space_group_name_H-M   'P 1'
#
loop_
_entity.id
_entity.type
_entity.pdbx_description
1 polymer ?
#
loop_
_entity_poly.entity_id
_entity_poly.type
_entity_poly.pdbx_seq_one_letter_code
_entity_poly.pdbx_strand_id
1 'polypeptide(L)'
;MHPDEMQLSKHEQKSITESITVLLNRLDPSGVEPGGHDGAPWDEYANEAHSMASLLINKGSITADQIDTIWQKWFSEPLSVVVGATQTEQFAVSPNSLVGPAEQLGSLQ
;
A
#
# COMPACT_ATOMS: atom_id res chain seq x y z
N MET A 1 -7.75 25.42 8.20
CA MET A 1 -6.86 24.24 8.13
C MET A 1 -5.51 24.66 8.69
N HIS A 2 -5.13 24.15 9.86
CA HIS A 2 -3.92 24.58 10.58
C HIS A 2 -2.67 23.84 10.03
N PRO A 3 -1.47 24.44 10.10
CA PRO A 3 -0.23 23.82 9.60
C PRO A 3 0.14 22.52 10.32
N ASP A 4 -0.36 22.33 11.54
CA ASP A 4 -0.11 21.15 12.39
C ASP A 4 -0.85 19.91 11.85
N GLU A 5 -2.12 20.05 11.44
CA GLU A 5 -2.90 18.95 10.86
C GLU A 5 -2.36 18.49 9.50
N MET A 6 -1.83 19.43 8.70
CA MET A 6 -1.22 19.12 7.41
C MET A 6 0.15 18.40 7.55
N GLN A 7 0.87 18.62 8.64
CA GLN A 7 2.10 17.88 8.94
C GLN A 7 1.77 16.47 9.41
N LEU A 8 0.80 16.31 10.32
CA LEU A 8 0.34 15.01 10.81
C LEU A 8 -0.09 14.08 9.67
N SER A 9 -0.87 14.58 8.69
CA SER A 9 -1.27 13.79 7.52
C SER A 9 -0.10 13.37 6.63
N LYS A 10 0.97 14.18 6.54
CA LYS A 10 2.17 13.82 5.76
C LYS A 10 3.00 12.75 6.45
N HIS A 11 3.16 12.84 7.78
CA HIS A 11 3.89 11.84 8.56
C HIS A 11 3.13 10.50 8.58
N GLU A 12 1.80 10.54 8.73
CA GLU A 12 0.94 9.37 8.64
C GLU A 12 1.00 8.73 7.25
N GLN A 13 0.87 9.54 6.18
CA GLN A 13 0.98 9.04 4.80
C GLN A 13 2.34 8.41 4.53
N LYS A 14 3.42 9.04 5.00
CA LYS A 14 4.77 8.49 4.87
C LYS A 14 4.89 7.14 5.59
N SER A 15 4.42 7.04 6.83
CA SER A 15 4.50 5.80 7.61
C SER A 15 3.69 4.65 6.98
N ILE A 16 2.49 4.94 6.46
CA ILE A 16 1.67 3.96 5.72
C ILE A 16 2.37 3.56 4.42
N THR A 17 2.96 4.52 3.70
CA THR A 17 3.74 4.24 2.48
C THR A 17 4.89 3.28 2.78
N GLU A 18 5.73 3.58 3.77
CA GLU A 18 6.84 2.72 4.17
C GLU A 18 6.37 1.32 4.58
N SER A 19 5.23 1.23 5.29
CA SER A 19 4.63 -0.05 5.67
C SER A 19 4.16 -0.86 4.46
N ILE A 20 3.52 -0.23 3.47
CA ILE A 20 3.11 -0.88 2.23
C ILE A 20 4.33 -1.32 1.40
N THR A 21 5.40 -0.52 1.34
CA THR A 21 6.65 -0.90 0.69
C THR A 21 7.24 -2.17 1.31
N VAL A 22 7.24 -2.27 2.65
CA VAL A 22 7.68 -3.49 3.36
C VAL A 22 6.82 -4.70 2.98
N LEU A 23 5.50 -4.52 2.87
CA LEU A 23 4.59 -5.60 2.47
C LEU A 23 4.85 -6.04 1.03
N LEU A 24 5.12 -5.12 0.11
CA LEU A 24 5.47 -5.44 -1.29
C LEU A 24 6.82 -6.15 -1.39
N ASN A 25 7.84 -5.69 -0.67
CA ASN A 25 9.13 -6.39 -0.60
C ASN A 25 9.01 -7.82 -0.04
N ARG A 26 8.06 -8.08 0.87
CA ARG A 26 7.79 -9.44 1.37
C ARG A 26 7.01 -10.31 0.40
N LEU A 27 6.13 -9.71 -0.40
CA LEU A 27 5.40 -10.38 -1.47
C LEU A 27 6.33 -10.76 -2.63
N ASP A 28 7.44 -10.04 -2.77
CA ASP A 28 8.49 -10.23 -3.77
C ASP A 28 8.01 -10.32 -5.23
N PRO A 29 7.24 -9.33 -5.76
CA PRO A 29 6.78 -9.37 -7.15
C PRO A 29 7.91 -9.39 -8.20
N SER A 30 9.06 -8.77 -7.89
CA SER A 30 10.22 -8.71 -8.79
C SER A 30 11.08 -9.98 -8.75
N GLY A 31 10.89 -10.85 -7.76
CA GLY A 31 11.63 -12.12 -7.66
C GLY A 31 13.12 -11.97 -7.37
N VAL A 32 13.55 -10.79 -6.90
CA VAL A 32 14.95 -10.45 -6.61
C VAL A 32 15.08 -9.93 -5.18
N GLU A 33 16.11 -10.36 -4.46
CA GLU A 33 16.29 -10.04 -3.04
C GLU A 33 16.34 -8.50 -2.82
N PRO A 34 15.43 -7.90 -2.06
CA PRO A 34 15.43 -6.46 -1.84
C PRO A 34 16.58 -6.04 -0.91
N GLY A 35 17.30 -4.99 -1.28
CA GLY A 35 18.40 -4.40 -0.52
C GLY A 35 19.74 -5.14 -0.61
N GLY A 36 19.82 -6.19 -1.43
CA GLY A 36 21.06 -6.94 -1.70
C GLY A 36 22.03 -6.19 -2.63
N HIS A 37 23.29 -6.66 -2.71
CA HIS A 37 24.31 -6.10 -3.61
C HIS A 37 23.91 -6.18 -5.09
N ASP A 38 23.19 -7.25 -5.46
CA ASP A 38 22.60 -7.49 -6.79
C ASP A 38 21.06 -7.34 -6.76
N GLY A 39 20.54 -6.82 -5.65
CA GLY A 39 19.13 -6.77 -5.33
C GLY A 39 18.44 -5.49 -5.78
N ALA A 40 17.11 -5.53 -5.81
CA ALA A 40 16.29 -4.33 -5.93
C ALA A 40 16.61 -3.32 -4.81
N PRO A 41 16.60 -2.00 -5.06
CA PRO A 41 16.67 -1.04 -3.96
C PRO A 41 15.52 -1.26 -2.98
N TRP A 42 15.74 -1.05 -1.67
CA TRP A 42 14.69 -1.27 -0.65
C TRP A 42 13.42 -0.44 -0.89
N ASP A 43 13.58 0.73 -1.51
CA ASP A 43 12.51 1.67 -1.85
C ASP A 43 11.93 1.42 -3.26
N GLU A 44 12.21 0.27 -3.89
CA GLU A 44 11.81 -0.06 -5.26
C GLU A 44 10.32 0.21 -5.52
N TYR A 45 9.46 -0.10 -4.54
CA TYR A 45 8.01 0.02 -4.66
C TYR A 45 7.41 1.28 -4.04
N ALA A 46 8.21 2.28 -3.71
CA ALA A 46 7.71 3.43 -2.94
C ALA A 46 6.67 4.27 -3.69
N ASN A 47 6.74 4.32 -5.02
CA ASN A 47 5.80 5.10 -5.83
C ASN A 47 4.41 4.43 -5.88
N GLU A 48 4.39 3.11 -6.00
CA GLU A 48 3.20 2.27 -5.96
C GLU A 48 2.61 2.29 -4.55
N ALA A 49 3.46 2.08 -3.54
CA ALA A 49 3.08 2.12 -2.14
C ALA A 49 2.49 3.49 -1.75
N HIS A 50 3.05 4.59 -2.26
CA HIS A 50 2.51 5.92 -2.02
C HIS A 50 1.11 6.09 -2.62
N SER A 51 0.90 5.56 -3.82
CA SER A 51 -0.40 5.58 -4.50
C SER A 51 -1.44 4.76 -3.73
N MET A 52 -1.05 3.57 -3.23
CA MET A 52 -1.90 2.73 -2.39
C MET A 52 -2.21 3.40 -1.05
N ALA A 53 -1.21 3.99 -0.38
CA ALA A 53 -1.37 4.71 0.88
C ALA A 53 -2.33 5.90 0.73
N SER A 54 -2.16 6.69 -0.34
CA SER A 54 -3.05 7.82 -0.63
C SER A 54 -4.51 7.38 -0.79
N LEU A 55 -4.74 6.28 -1.53
CA LEU A 55 -6.07 5.74 -1.72
C LEU A 55 -6.66 5.20 -0.41
N LEU A 56 -5.86 4.46 0.34
CA LEU A 56 -6.23 3.85 1.62
C LEU A 56 -6.64 4.92 2.65
N ILE A 57 -5.86 5.99 2.79
CA ILE A 57 -6.18 7.10 3.71
C ILE A 57 -7.47 7.81 3.27
N ASN A 58 -7.64 8.04 1.97
CA ASN A 58 -8.80 8.78 1.46
C ASN A 58 -10.11 7.98 1.51
N LYS A 59 -10.05 6.65 1.37
CA LYS A 59 -11.25 5.78 1.33
C LYS A 59 -11.47 4.96 2.61
N GLY A 60 -10.48 4.92 3.51
CA GLY A 60 -10.47 4.03 4.68
C GLY A 60 -10.32 2.54 4.35
N SER A 61 -10.25 2.19 3.07
CA SER A 61 -10.01 0.81 2.61
C SER A 61 -9.46 0.77 1.18
N ILE A 62 -8.83 -0.36 0.84
CA ILE A 62 -8.33 -0.66 -0.51
C ILE A 62 -8.66 -2.10 -0.90
N THR A 63 -9.06 -2.31 -2.15
CA THR A 63 -9.42 -3.64 -2.69
C THR A 63 -8.33 -4.22 -3.57
N ALA A 64 -8.35 -5.53 -3.82
CA ALA A 64 -7.42 -6.19 -4.75
C ALA A 64 -7.48 -5.60 -6.17
N ASP A 65 -8.68 -5.30 -6.69
CA ASP A 65 -8.87 -4.64 -7.99
C ASP A 65 -8.23 -3.23 -8.05
N GLN A 66 -8.33 -2.47 -6.96
CA GLN A 66 -7.67 -1.17 -6.86
C GLN A 66 -6.15 -1.30 -6.78
N ILE A 67 -5.65 -2.32 -6.09
CA ILE A 67 -4.22 -2.64 -6.04
C ILE A 67 -3.72 -3.02 -7.44
N ASP A 68 -4.46 -3.86 -8.17
CA ASP A 68 -4.14 -4.21 -9.56
C ASP A 68 -4.12 -3.00 -10.48
N THR A 69 -5.12 -2.12 -10.38
CA THR A 69 -5.19 -0.89 -11.17
C THR A 69 -4.01 0.04 -10.90
N ILE A 70 -3.64 0.19 -9.61
CA ILE A 70 -2.47 1.00 -9.22
C ILE A 70 -1.20 0.35 -9.77
N TRP A 71 -1.01 -0.96 -9.56
CA TRP A 71 0.17 -1.69 -10.01
C TRP A 71 0.35 -1.62 -11.53
N GLN A 72 -0.73 -1.84 -12.28
CA GLN A 72 -0.74 -1.77 -13.74
C GLN A 72 -0.34 -0.40 -14.29
N LYS A 73 -0.62 0.69 -13.57
CA LYS A 73 -0.17 2.02 -13.96
C LYS A 73 1.36 2.15 -14.02
N TRP A 74 2.07 1.39 -13.17
CA TRP A 74 3.52 1.47 -13.04
C TRP A 74 4.23 0.36 -13.82
N PHE A 75 3.69 -0.86 -13.79
CA PHE A 75 4.32 -2.04 -14.39
C PHE A 75 3.62 -2.55 -15.66
N SER A 76 2.58 -1.86 -16.15
CA SER A 76 1.81 -2.19 -17.36
C SER A 76 1.07 -3.54 -17.34
N GLU A 77 1.09 -4.27 -16.23
CA GLU A 77 0.31 -5.49 -15.98
C GLU A 77 -0.25 -5.45 -14.55
N PRO A 78 -1.36 -6.15 -14.24
CA PRO A 78 -1.91 -6.19 -12.88
C PRO A 78 -1.06 -7.08 -11.96
N LEU A 79 -1.03 -6.77 -10.66
CA LEU A 79 -0.26 -7.51 -9.66
C LEU A 79 -0.74 -8.97 -9.56
N SER A 80 -2.03 -9.21 -9.72
CA SER A 80 -2.64 -10.54 -9.76
C SER A 80 -2.18 -11.41 -10.92
N VAL A 81 -1.65 -10.83 -12.00
CA VAL A 81 -0.97 -11.59 -13.06
C VAL A 81 0.45 -11.98 -12.65
N VAL A 82 1.15 -11.11 -11.91
CA VAL A 82 2.53 -11.34 -11.45
C VAL A 82 2.58 -12.40 -10.35
N VAL A 83 1.81 -12.23 -9.27
CA VAL A 83 1.88 -13.09 -8.07
C VAL A 83 0.69 -14.02 -7.92
N GLY A 84 -0.33 -13.89 -8.77
CA GLY A 84 -1.57 -14.67 -8.71
C GLY A 84 -2.67 -14.02 -7.89
N ALA A 85 -3.91 -14.14 -8.36
CA ALA A 85 -5.10 -13.51 -7.78
C ALA A 85 -5.26 -13.77 -6.27
N THR A 86 -5.10 -15.02 -5.83
CA THR A 86 -5.23 -15.37 -4.40
C THR A 86 -4.20 -14.64 -3.54
N GLN A 87 -2.96 -14.49 -4.00
CA GLN A 87 -1.93 -13.75 -3.25
C GLN A 87 -2.23 -12.25 -3.21
N THR A 88 -2.74 -11.67 -4.30
CA THR A 88 -3.17 -10.27 -4.33
C THR A 88 -4.34 -10.00 -3.39
N GLU A 89 -5.31 -10.91 -3.31
CA GLU A 89 -6.42 -10.83 -2.34
C GLU A 89 -5.93 -10.90 -0.90
N GLN A 90 -5.02 -11.82 -0.59
CA GLN A 90 -4.42 -11.93 0.75
C GLN A 90 -3.58 -10.69 1.09
N PHE A 91 -2.82 -10.17 0.13
CA PHE A 91 -2.05 -8.95 0.28
C PHE A 91 -2.97 -7.77 0.65
N ALA A 92 -4.12 -7.62 -0.02
CA ALA A 92 -5.05 -6.52 0.24
C ALA A 92 -5.52 -6.43 1.70
N VAL A 93 -5.56 -7.53 2.45
CA VAL A 93 -5.96 -7.54 3.87
C VAL A 93 -4.97 -6.73 4.75
N SER A 94 -3.69 -6.78 4.43
CA SER A 94 -2.64 -6.21 5.28
C SER A 94 -2.62 -4.66 5.27
N PRO A 95 -2.66 -3.96 4.12
CA PRO A 95 -2.81 -2.51 4.07
C PRO A 95 -4.08 -2.02 4.80
N ASN A 96 -5.20 -2.73 4.66
CA ASN A 96 -6.45 -2.37 5.34
C ASN A 96 -6.36 -2.42 6.87
N SER A 97 -5.38 -3.11 7.43
CA SER A 97 -5.17 -3.14 8.90
C SER A 97 -4.33 -1.96 9.40
N LEU A 98 -3.73 -1.17 8.49
CA LEU A 98 -2.89 -0.02 8.83
C LEU A 98 -3.70 1.23 9.15
N VAL A 99 -4.86 1.37 8.53
CA VAL A 99 -5.87 2.36 8.91
C VAL A 99 -6.89 1.60 9.75
N GLY A 100 -7.10 2.02 11.00
CA GLY A 100 -8.07 1.35 11.89
C GLY A 100 -9.45 1.21 11.21
N PRO A 101 -10.31 0.29 11.66
CA PRO A 101 -11.60 0.07 11.02
C PRO A 101 -12.34 1.40 10.90
N ALA A 102 -12.83 1.73 9.70
CA ALA A 102 -13.63 2.92 9.42
C ALA A 102 -14.97 2.98 10.19
N GLU A 103 -15.14 2.15 11.22
CA GLU A 103 -16.35 1.90 12.01
C GLU A 103 -16.09 2.20 13.50
N GLN A 104 -15.76 3.46 13.83
CA GLN A 104 -15.92 3.95 15.21
C GLN A 104 -16.25 5.43 15.29
N LEU A 105 -17.02 5.95 14.33
CA LEU A 105 -17.70 7.26 14.44
C LEU A 105 -19.15 7.12 13.97
N GLY A 106 -19.95 6.29 14.65
CA GLY A 106 -21.35 6.10 14.26
C GLY A 106 -22.24 5.31 15.21
N SER A 107 -21.86 5.10 16.47
CA SER A 107 -22.75 4.45 17.45
C SER A 107 -22.53 4.98 18.86
N LEU A 108 -23.25 6.05 19.20
CA LEU A 108 -24.06 6.08 20.41
C LEU A 108 -25.21 7.08 20.18
N GLN A 109 -26.40 6.52 20.03
CA GLN A 109 -27.69 7.21 20.08
C GLN A 109 -28.15 7.26 21.53
#